data_AF-A0A1S2VYA9-F1
#
_entry.id   AF-A0A1S2VYA9-F1
#
_cell.length_a   1.000
_cell.length_b   1.000
_cell.length_c   1.000
_cell.angle_alpha   90.00
_cell.angle_beta   90.00
_cell.angle_gamma   90.00
#
_symmetry.space_group_name_H-M   'P 1'
#
loop_
_entity.id
_entity.type
_entity.pdbx_description
1 polymer ?
#
loop_
_entity_poly.entity_id
_entity_poly.type
_entity_poly.pdbx_seq_one_letter_code
_entity_poly.pdbx_strand_id
1 'polypeptide(L)' 'MTKLERNQIDFSTFMLYRLAEHWGKSVPDTYRILDKANAIDGYLVPCYDMLHTLGSEYLVNDLTDYVRERGICI' A
#
# COMPACT_ATOMS: atom_id res chain seq x y z
N MET A 1 -6.66 3.03 -20.67
CA MET A 1 -6.70 2.38 -19.35
C MET A 1 -7.33 1.01 -19.46
N THR A 2 -6.52 -0.04 -19.32
CA THR A 2 -6.90 -1.44 -19.34
C THR A 2 -7.69 -1.82 -18.08
N LYS A 3 -8.29 -3.02 -18.08
CA LYS A 3 -8.98 -3.55 -16.88
C LYS A 3 -8.02 -3.79 -15.73
N LEU A 4 -6.80 -4.27 -16.02
CA LEU A 4 -5.76 -4.52 -15.02
C LEU A 4 -5.33 -3.22 -14.34
N GLU A 5 -5.06 -2.16 -15.13
CA GLU A 5 -4.66 -0.86 -14.59
C GLU A 5 -5.72 -0.28 -13.64
N ARG A 6 -7.01 -0.41 -13.98
CA ARG A 6 -8.10 -0.01 -13.08
C ARG A 6 -8.06 -0.77 -11.76
N ASN A 7 -7.95 -2.10 -11.83
CA ASN A 7 -7.91 -2.93 -10.65
C ASN A 7 -6.70 -2.63 -9.74
N GLN A 8 -5.54 -2.35 -10.32
CA GLN A 8 -4.33 -1.96 -9.58
C GLN A 8 -4.52 -0.63 -8.85
N ILE A 9 -5.15 0.35 -9.50
CA ILE A 9 -5.49 1.65 -8.90
C ILE A 9 -6.50 1.45 -7.75
N ASP A 10 -7.56 0.68 -7.98
CA ASP A 10 -8.59 0.42 -6.98
C ASP A 10 -8.00 -0.29 -5.75
N PHE A 11 -7.14 -1.29 -5.98
CA PHE A 11 -6.43 -2.01 -4.92
C PHE A 11 -5.46 -1.11 -4.16
N SER A 12 -4.63 -0.33 -4.87
CA SER A 12 -3.67 0.59 -4.22
C SER A 12 -4.40 1.66 -3.39
N THR A 13 -5.53 2.15 -3.90
CA THR A 13 -6.39 3.09 -3.18
C THR A 13 -6.98 2.45 -1.93
N PHE A 14 -7.54 1.23 -2.04
CA PHE A 14 -8.03 0.48 -0.90
C PHE A 14 -6.94 0.29 0.17
N MET A 15 -5.74 -0.13 -0.21
CA MET A 15 -4.62 -0.33 0.71
C MET A 15 -4.19 0.97 1.39
N LEU A 16 -4.18 2.09 0.66
CA LEU A 16 -3.88 3.40 1.23
C LEU A 16 -4.86 3.76 2.37
N TYR A 17 -6.17 3.56 2.19
CA TYR A 17 -7.15 3.83 3.25
C TYR A 17 -6.98 2.89 4.44
N ARG A 18 -6.75 1.59 4.20
CA ARG A 18 -6.54 0.62 5.28
C ARG A 18 -5.28 0.91 6.11
N LEU A 19 -4.20 1.34 5.46
CA LEU A 19 -2.98 1.75 6.15
C LEU A 19 -3.17 3.07 6.91
N ALA A 20 -3.89 4.03 6.34
CA ALA A 20 -4.21 5.29 7.03
C ALA A 20 -5.00 5.04 8.32
N GLU A 21 -6.00 4.16 8.26
CA GLU A 21 -6.76 3.70 9.43
C GLU A 21 -5.87 2.98 10.45
N HIS A 22 -5.05 2.04 9.99
CA HIS A 22 -4.16 1.26 10.87
C HIS A 22 -3.09 2.12 11.56
N TRP A 23 -2.52 3.10 10.85
CA TRP A 23 -1.49 3.99 11.38
C TRP A 23 -2.05 5.21 12.14
N GLY A 24 -3.38 5.40 12.14
CA GLY A 24 -4.02 6.58 12.72
C GLY A 24 -3.59 7.88 12.05
N LYS A 25 -3.31 7.85 10.73
CA LYS A 25 -2.84 8.99 9.95
C LYS A 25 -3.86 9.47 8.94
N SER A 26 -3.67 10.70 8.47
CA SER A 26 -4.43 11.21 7.32
C SER A 26 -4.04 10.44 6.05
N VAL A 27 -4.98 10.32 5.11
CA VAL A 27 -4.72 9.68 3.81
C VAL A 27 -3.57 10.38 3.05
N PRO A 28 -3.48 11.72 3.00
CA PRO A 28 -2.34 12.40 2.37
C PRO A 28 -0.98 12.09 3.02
N ASP A 29 -0.92 12.00 4.36
CA ASP A 29 0.34 11.69 5.05
C ASP A 29 0.75 10.24 4.85
N THR A 30 -0.22 9.32 4.86
CA THR A 30 -0.03 7.90 4.54
C THR A 30 0.50 7.73 3.11
N TYR A 31 -0.07 8.47 2.15
CA TYR A 31 0.41 8.46 0.77
C TYR A 31 1.86 8.93 0.67
N ARG A 32 2.22 10.03 1.35
CA ARG A 32 3.61 10.52 1.39
C ARG A 32 4.59 9.51 1.99
N ILE A 33 4.16 8.74 2.99
CA ILE A 33 4.96 7.68 3.60
C ILE A 33 5.19 6.55 2.57
N LEU A 34 4.13 6.10 1.90
CA LEU A 34 4.22 5.04 0.90
C LEU A 34 5.02 5.47 -0.35
N ASP A 35 4.89 6.72 -0.77
CA ASP A 35 5.64 7.31 -1.88
C ASP A 35 7.13 7.41 -1.54
N LYS A 36 7.49 7.95 -0.37
CA LYS A 36 8.88 7.96 0.13
C LYS A 36 9.44 6.56 0.27
N ALA A 37 8.61 5.61 0.68
CA ALA A 37 9.01 4.24 0.74
C ALA A 37 9.27 3.71 -0.66
N ASN A 38 8.62 4.15 -1.74
CA ASN A 38 8.48 3.44 -3.01
C ASN A 38 7.66 2.13 -2.85
N ALA A 39 6.58 2.19 -2.06
CA ALA A 39 5.66 1.09 -1.81
C ALA A 39 4.55 0.98 -2.86
N ILE A 40 4.16 2.08 -3.48
CA ILE A 40 3.10 2.06 -4.51
C ILE A 40 3.68 1.49 -5.81
N ASP A 41 4.64 2.19 -6.41
CA ASP A 41 5.22 1.80 -7.70
C ASP A 41 6.20 0.62 -7.58
N GLY A 42 6.86 0.48 -6.43
CA GLY A 42 7.85 -0.58 -6.20
C GLY A 42 7.30 -1.87 -5.61
N TYR A 43 6.04 -1.92 -5.17
CA TYR A 43 5.47 -3.11 -4.51
C TYR A 43 3.99 -3.35 -4.84
N LEU A 44 3.10 -2.42 -4.49
CA LEU A 44 1.65 -2.63 -4.65
C LEU A 44 1.23 -2.87 -6.10
N VAL A 45 1.72 -2.05 -7.03
CA VAL A 45 1.42 -2.18 -8.46
C VAL A 45 2.06 -3.42 -9.09
N PRO A 46 3.40 -3.65 -8.98
CA PRO A 46 4.05 -4.80 -9.61
C PRO A 46 3.66 -6.13 -9.00
N CYS A 47 3.33 -6.18 -7.70
CA CYS A 47 2.96 -7.41 -7.00
C CYS A 47 1.43 -7.62 -6.92
N TYR A 48 0.63 -6.84 -7.65
CA TYR A 48 -0.83 -6.89 -7.60
C TYR A 48 -1.40 -8.32 -7.71
N ASP A 49 -0.94 -9.11 -8.69
CA ASP A 49 -1.46 -10.46 -8.95
C ASP A 49 -1.34 -11.40 -7.75
N MET A 50 -0.30 -11.22 -6.93
CA MET A 50 -0.13 -11.98 -5.68
C MET A 50 -0.91 -11.32 -4.55
N LEU A 51 -0.71 -10.03 -4.32
CA LEU A 51 -1.22 -9.32 -3.16
C LEU A 51 -2.75 -9.28 -3.11
N HIS A 52 -3.44 -9.13 -4.25
CA HIS A 52 -4.91 -9.04 -4.28
C HIS A 52 -5.63 -10.33 -3.85
N THR A 53 -4.91 -11.44 -3.72
CA THR A 53 -5.46 -12.72 -3.24
C THR A 53 -5.32 -12.91 -1.73
N LEU A 54 -4.55 -12.04 -1.07
CA LEU A 54 -4.23 -12.14 0.36
C LEU A 54 -5.24 -11.39 1.24
N GLY A 55 -5.29 -11.76 2.52
CA GLY A 55 -6.13 -11.10 3.51
C GLY A 55 -5.67 -9.66 3.81
N SER A 56 -6.63 -8.74 3.95
CA SER A 56 -6.34 -7.31 4.18
C SER A 56 -5.51 -7.04 5.44
N GLU A 57 -5.75 -7.76 6.54
CA GLU A 57 -4.97 -7.59 7.78
C GLU A 57 -3.51 -8.02 7.61
N TYR A 58 -3.28 -9.11 6.87
CA TYR A 58 -1.92 -9.56 6.55
C TYR A 58 -1.18 -8.51 5.71
N LEU A 59 -1.83 -8.01 4.65
CA LEU A 59 -1.25 -6.99 3.78
C LEU A 59 -0.92 -5.68 4.51
N VAL A 60 -1.75 -5.28 5.47
CA VAL A 60 -1.50 -4.09 6.29
C VAL A 60 -0.22 -4.25 7.12
N ASN A 61 -0.04 -5.41 7.75
CA ASN A 61 1.17 -5.69 8.52
C ASN A 61 2.41 -5.77 7.61
N ASP A 62 2.30 -6.50 6.50
CA ASP A 62 3.37 -6.68 5.51
C ASP A 62 3.86 -5.35 4.93
N LEU A 63 2.95 -4.46 4.52
CA LEU A 63 3.29 -3.12 4.05
C LEU A 63 3.86 -2.23 5.15
N THR A 64 3.40 -2.40 6.39
CA THR A 64 3.95 -1.66 7.54
C THR A 64 5.42 -2.05 7.75
N ASP A 65 5.73 -3.34 7.68
CA ASP A 65 7.11 -3.82 7.81
C ASP A 65 7.97 -3.39 6.62
N TYR A 66 7.45 -3.49 5.39
CA TYR A 66 8.14 -3.00 4.19
C TYR A 66 8.53 -1.52 4.28
N VAL A 67 7.65 -0.66 4.81
CA VAL A 67 7.94 0.76 5.02
C VAL A 67 8.99 0.97 6.11
N ARG A 68 8.95 0.19 7.20
CA ARG A 68 9.92 0.25 8.30
C ARG A 68 11.31 -0.23 7.88
N GLU A 69 11.42 -1.26 7.05
CA GLU A 69 12.69 -1.76 6.51
C GLU A 69 13.42 -0.71 5.67
N ARG A 70 12.67 0.25 5.12
CA ARG A 70 13.22 1.41 4.40
C ARG A 70 13.59 2.58 5.30
N GLY A 71 13.53 2.40 6.61
CA GLY A 71 13.92 3.39 7.62
C GLY A 71 12.90 4.51 7.83
N ILE A 72 11.65 4.34 7.38
CA ILE A 72 10.60 5.34 7.56
C ILE A 72 9.86 5.08 8.86
N CYS A 73 9.81 6.09 9.72
CA CYS A 73 9.00 6.07 10.93
C CYS A 73 7.53 6.38 10.58
N ILE A 74 6.66 5.45 10.97
CA ILE A 74 5.21 5.53 10.83
C ILE A 74 4.64 5.99 12.15
#